data_AF-A0A973RXM3-F1
#
_entry.id   AF-A0A973RXM3-F1
#
_cell.length_a   1.000
_cell.length_b   1.000
_cell.length_c   1.000
_cell.angle_alpha   90.00
_cell.angle_beta   90.00
_cell.angle_gamma   90.00
#
_symmetry.space_group_name_H-M   'P 1'
#
loop_
_entity.id
_entity.type
_entity.pdbx_description
1 polymer ?
#
loop_
_entity_poly.entity_id
_entity_poly.type
_entity_poly.pdbx_seq_one_letter_code
_entity_poly.pdbx_strand_id
1 'polypeptide(L)'
;MIKIARPPLPSELEAAALKLTQELADTPVPERTKQAELVWERKTVRRDVYQPIKDILERMAPGLDCCMYCGNHLADTIDHFIPRARCALRTLYWPNLLLACSTCNTRYKRDAYESDGLVGSLLVDPTGEDPFDHLDLQLESGIYHVVEGSKKGQRTIDVYGLNKEKRPQARERAWRNLGG
;
A
#
# COMPACT_ATOMS: atom_id res chain seq x y z
N MET A 1 1.80 0.31 -11.83
CA MET A 1 2.33 -0.34 -10.64
C MET A 1 3.57 -1.06 -11.13
N ILE A 2 4.69 -0.95 -10.42
CA ILE A 2 5.94 -1.65 -10.78
C ILE A 2 6.43 -2.40 -9.57
N LYS A 3 7.32 -3.37 -9.77
CA LYS A 3 7.95 -4.11 -8.68
C LYS A 3 8.82 -3.18 -7.82
N ILE A 4 8.73 -3.32 -6.51
CA ILE A 4 9.43 -2.49 -5.54
C ILE A 4 10.23 -3.38 -4.59
N ALA A 5 11.53 -3.14 -4.52
CA ALA A 5 12.40 -3.84 -3.58
C ALA A 5 12.23 -3.25 -2.18
N ARG A 6 11.80 -4.07 -1.22
CA ARG A 6 11.63 -3.67 0.18
C ARG A 6 12.94 -3.84 0.96
N PRO A 7 13.59 -2.76 1.44
CA PRO A 7 14.75 -2.89 2.30
C PRO A 7 14.34 -3.39 3.69
N PRO A 8 15.28 -3.97 4.46
CA PRO A 8 15.05 -4.18 5.89
C PRO A 8 14.90 -2.83 6.61
N LEU A 9 14.15 -2.82 7.72
CA LEU A 9 14.12 -1.67 8.60
C LEU A 9 15.44 -1.57 9.39
N PRO A 10 15.87 -0.35 9.79
CA PRO A 10 16.86 -0.20 10.83
C PRO A 10 16.45 -0.98 12.09
N SER A 11 17.38 -1.71 12.70
CA SER A 11 17.06 -2.67 13.78
C SER A 11 16.34 -2.04 14.97
N GLU A 12 16.67 -0.79 15.33
CA GLU A 12 15.98 -0.08 16.42
C GLU A 12 14.52 0.23 16.07
N LEU A 13 14.25 0.61 14.83
CA LEU A 13 12.89 0.90 14.35
C LEU A 13 12.07 -0.39 14.24
N GLU A 14 12.69 -1.47 13.77
CA GLU A 14 12.06 -2.80 13.74
C GLU A 14 11.71 -3.28 15.16
N ALA A 15 12.62 -3.14 16.12
CA ALA A 15 12.38 -3.49 17.52
C ALA A 15 11.27 -2.64 18.15
N ALA A 16 11.22 -1.34 17.84
CA ALA A 16 10.15 -0.45 18.29
C ALA A 16 8.78 -0.86 17.72
N ALA A 17 8.72 -1.19 16.42
CA ALA A 17 7.51 -1.69 15.77
C ALA A 17 7.06 -3.05 16.34
N LEU A 18 8.01 -3.95 16.64
CA LEU A 18 7.72 -5.24 17.25
C LEU A 18 7.17 -5.09 18.67
N LYS A 19 7.73 -4.19 19.49
CA LYS A 19 7.22 -3.90 20.83
C LYS A 19 5.77 -3.42 20.81
N LEU A 20 5.41 -2.55 19.87
CA LEU A 20 4.03 -2.10 19.67
C LEU A 20 3.13 -3.23 19.19
N THR A 21 3.63 -4.10 18.31
CA THR A 21 2.90 -5.31 17.90
C THR A 21 2.64 -6.24 19.10
N GLN A 22 3.60 -6.39 20.02
CA GLN A 22 3.42 -7.16 21.25
C GLN A 22 2.36 -6.53 22.16
N GLU A 23 2.36 -5.20 22.33
CA GLU A 23 1.31 -4.47 23.07
C GLU A 23 -0.10 -4.79 22.51
N LEU A 24 -0.23 -4.88 21.19
CA LEU A 24 -1.48 -5.28 20.54
C LEU A 24 -1.79 -6.77 20.72
N ALA A 25 -0.79 -7.64 20.75
CA ALA A 25 -0.98 -9.07 21.01
C ALA A 25 -1.49 -9.33 22.42
N ASP A 26 -0.96 -8.59 23.40
CA ASP A 26 -1.36 -8.65 24.82
C ASP A 26 -2.77 -8.05 25.05
N THR A 27 -3.27 -7.25 24.10
CA THR A 27 -4.66 -6.76 24.12
C THR A 27 -5.65 -7.89 23.78
N PRO A 28 -6.75 -8.05 24.55
CA PRO A 28 -7.83 -8.98 24.24
C PRO A 28 -8.38 -8.80 22.82
N VAL A 29 -8.68 -9.90 22.13
CA VAL A 29 -9.15 -9.90 20.72
C VAL A 29 -10.30 -8.91 20.46
N PRO A 30 -11.35 -8.83 21.30
CA PRO A 30 -12.48 -7.91 21.04
C PRO A 30 -12.08 -6.42 21.05
N GLU A 31 -11.00 -6.06 21.74
CA GLU A 31 -10.56 -4.67 21.91
C GLU A 31 -9.40 -4.30 20.97
N ARG A 32 -8.76 -5.31 20.36
CA ARG A 32 -7.49 -5.16 19.66
C ARG A 32 -7.55 -4.19 18.48
N THR A 33 -8.63 -4.19 17.70
CA THR A 33 -8.79 -3.26 16.57
C THR A 33 -8.83 -1.81 17.06
N LYS A 34 -9.60 -1.54 18.12
CA LYS A 34 -9.68 -0.21 18.73
C LYS A 34 -8.32 0.20 19.32
N GLN A 35 -7.62 -0.71 19.98
CA GLN A 35 -6.28 -0.41 20.50
C GLN A 35 -5.27 -0.14 19.37
N ALA A 36 -5.36 -0.84 18.24
CA ALA A 36 -4.51 -0.57 17.07
C ALA A 36 -4.74 0.84 16.50
N GLU A 37 -5.98 1.33 16.47
CA GLU A 37 -6.28 2.72 16.10
C GLU A 37 -5.64 3.71 17.08
N LEU A 38 -5.81 3.48 18.38
CA LEU A 38 -5.25 4.34 19.43
C LEU A 38 -3.71 4.36 19.41
N VAL A 39 -3.07 3.20 19.22
CA VAL A 39 -1.61 3.07 19.10
C VAL A 39 -1.11 3.81 17.88
N TRP A 40 -1.78 3.68 16.73
CA TRP A 40 -1.38 4.35 15.49
C TRP A 40 -1.45 5.88 15.58
N GLU A 41 -2.43 6.41 16.32
CA GLU A 41 -2.60 7.86 16.54
C GLU A 41 -1.79 8.41 17.73
N ARG A 42 -1.18 7.52 18.55
CA ARG A 42 -0.41 7.92 19.73
C ARG A 42 0.76 8.82 19.32
N LYS A 43 0.86 10.03 19.90
CA LYS A 43 1.88 11.04 19.53
C LYS A 43 3.31 10.50 19.49
N THR A 44 3.70 9.68 20.45
CA THR A 44 5.03 9.05 20.48
C THR A 44 5.23 8.08 19.32
N VAL A 45 4.24 7.25 19.00
CA VAL A 45 4.27 6.36 17.83
C VAL A 45 4.30 7.16 16.53
N ARG A 46 3.54 8.25 16.43
CA ARG A 46 3.55 9.15 15.27
C ARG A 46 4.95 9.71 14.99
N ARG A 47 5.64 10.14 16.04
CA ARG A 47 6.98 10.74 15.95
C ARG A 47 8.09 9.69 15.76
N ASP A 48 8.08 8.64 16.58
CA ASP A 48 9.24 7.75 16.74
C ASP A 48 9.18 6.51 15.85
N VAL A 49 8.01 6.18 15.30
CA VAL A 49 7.81 4.97 14.47
C VAL A 49 7.21 5.31 13.12
N TYR A 50 6.05 5.99 13.10
CA TYR A 50 5.36 6.31 11.85
C TYR A 50 6.20 7.19 10.92
N GLN A 51 6.76 8.30 11.43
CA GLN A 51 7.52 9.22 10.57
C GLN A 51 8.79 8.55 10.01
N PRO A 52 9.63 7.86 10.80
CA PRO A 52 10.76 7.10 10.25
C PRO A 52 10.36 6.02 9.24
N ILE A 53 9.24 5.31 9.46
CA ILE A 53 8.71 4.35 8.48
C ILE A 53 8.30 5.08 7.19
N LYS A 54 7.62 6.23 7.30
CA LYS A 54 7.22 7.05 6.15
C LYS A 54 8.44 7.50 5.33
N ASP A 55 9.49 7.97 5.99
CA ASP A 55 10.73 8.42 5.33
C ASP A 55 11.44 7.27 4.59
N ILE A 56 11.32 6.02 5.08
CA ILE A 56 11.84 4.83 4.38
C ILE A 56 10.94 4.47 3.19
N LEU A 57 9.61 4.53 3.37
CA LEU A 57 8.64 4.27 2.32
C LEU A 57 8.77 5.28 1.15
N GLU A 58 9.00 6.55 1.45
CA GLU A 58 9.25 7.62 0.47
C GLU A 58 10.54 7.35 -0.34
N ARG A 59 11.60 6.88 0.31
CA ARG A 59 12.85 6.49 -0.37
C ARG A 59 12.74 5.19 -1.18
N MET A 60 11.87 4.28 -0.75
CA MET A 60 11.61 2.99 -1.42
C MET A 60 10.65 3.15 -2.61
N ALA A 61 9.83 4.21 -2.65
CA ALA A 61 8.87 4.43 -3.69
C ALA A 61 9.52 4.67 -5.07
N PRO A 62 8.85 4.27 -6.17
CA PRO A 62 9.38 4.47 -7.51
C PRO A 62 9.26 5.94 -7.93
N GLY A 63 10.33 6.70 -7.72
CA GLY A 63 10.36 8.16 -7.90
C GLY A 63 9.98 8.91 -6.61
N LEU A 64 10.17 10.22 -6.61
CA LEU A 64 9.97 11.07 -5.44
C LEU A 64 8.49 11.06 -5.00
N ASP A 65 8.22 10.43 -3.86
CA ASP A 65 6.90 10.37 -3.20
C ASP A 65 5.77 9.83 -4.09
N CYS A 66 6.09 8.90 -4.99
CA CYS A 66 5.10 8.27 -5.83
C CYS A 66 4.29 7.22 -5.05
N CYS A 67 2.98 7.23 -5.23
CA CYS A 67 2.09 6.20 -4.70
C CYS A 67 2.48 4.83 -5.28
N MET A 68 2.77 3.86 -4.41
CA MET A 68 3.23 2.53 -4.80
C MET A 68 2.18 1.74 -5.60
N TYR A 69 0.90 2.12 -5.52
CA TYR A 69 -0.16 1.49 -6.30
C TYR A 69 -0.31 2.12 -7.69
N CYS A 70 -0.59 3.42 -7.74
CA CYS A 70 -1.00 4.07 -8.99
C CYS A 70 0.13 4.77 -9.74
N GLY A 71 1.30 4.94 -9.12
CA GLY A 71 2.43 5.67 -9.68
C GLY A 71 2.23 7.18 -9.76
N ASN A 72 1.15 7.74 -9.19
CA ASN A 72 0.98 9.18 -9.14
C ASN A 72 1.81 9.79 -8.01
N HIS A 73 2.37 10.97 -8.25
CA HIS A 73 3.06 11.80 -7.25
C HIS A 73 2.15 12.23 -6.08
N LEU A 74 2.78 12.75 -5.02
CA LEU A 74 2.13 13.25 -3.79
C LEU A 74 1.44 12.16 -2.98
N ALA A 75 2.12 11.04 -2.78
CA ALA A 75 1.68 10.09 -1.77
C ALA A 75 1.84 10.69 -0.37
N ASP A 76 0.71 10.81 0.34
CA ASP A 76 0.56 11.57 1.58
C ASP A 76 0.23 10.66 2.78
N THR A 77 -0.04 9.38 2.53
CA THR A 77 -0.45 8.42 3.54
C THR A 77 0.38 7.14 3.52
N ILE A 78 0.28 6.37 4.61
CA ILE A 78 0.71 4.97 4.65
C ILE A 78 -0.56 4.12 4.59
N ASP A 79 -0.64 3.23 3.60
CA ASP A 79 -1.68 2.21 3.53
C ASP A 79 -1.25 0.94 4.28
N HIS A 80 -2.23 0.30 4.92
CA HIS A 80 -2.11 -1.06 5.42
C HIS A 80 -2.64 -2.02 4.37
N PHE A 81 -1.75 -2.76 3.70
CA PHE A 81 -2.13 -3.67 2.61
C PHE A 81 -3.28 -4.60 3.04
N ILE A 82 -3.08 -5.30 4.17
CA ILE A 82 -4.14 -5.91 4.97
C ILE A 82 -4.63 -4.84 5.96
N PRO A 83 -5.89 -4.39 5.86
CA PRO A 83 -6.43 -3.33 6.71
C PRO A 83 -6.36 -3.69 8.19
N ARG A 84 -6.19 -2.67 9.04
CA ARG A 84 -6.17 -2.83 10.51
C ARG A 84 -7.44 -3.49 11.03
N ALA A 85 -8.60 -3.17 10.42
CA ALA A 85 -9.89 -3.77 10.75
C ALA A 85 -9.95 -5.28 10.48
N ARG A 86 -9.09 -5.81 9.59
CA ARG A 86 -8.97 -7.24 9.29
C ARG A 86 -7.94 -7.92 10.17
N CYS A 87 -6.80 -7.27 10.42
CA CYS A 87 -5.73 -7.84 11.23
C CYS A 87 -4.98 -6.74 11.98
N ALA A 88 -5.42 -6.46 13.21
CA ALA A 88 -4.84 -5.43 14.06
C ALA A 88 -3.33 -5.66 14.34
N LEU A 89 -2.88 -6.92 14.40
CA LEU A 89 -1.46 -7.26 14.61
C LEU A 89 -0.55 -6.85 13.44
N ARG A 90 -1.10 -6.55 12.26
CA ARG A 90 -0.34 -6.06 11.11
C ARG A 90 -0.25 -4.53 11.02
N THR A 91 -0.69 -3.82 12.06
CA THR A 91 -0.69 -2.35 12.09
C THR A 91 0.70 -1.75 12.00
N LEU A 92 1.70 -2.38 12.63
CA LEU A 92 3.10 -1.95 12.60
C LEU A 92 3.99 -2.95 11.83
N TYR A 93 3.40 -3.93 11.15
CA TYR A 93 4.15 -4.97 10.45
C TYR A 93 4.72 -4.40 9.15
N TRP A 94 6.04 -4.28 9.06
CA TRP A 94 6.72 -3.61 7.96
C TRP A 94 6.29 -4.06 6.56
N PRO A 95 6.23 -5.38 6.26
CA PRO A 95 5.75 -5.86 4.96
C PRO A 95 4.29 -5.51 4.64
N ASN A 96 3.48 -5.08 5.61
CA ASN A 96 2.09 -4.66 5.42
C ASN A 96 1.94 -3.17 5.13
N LEU A 97 3.02 -2.37 5.18
CA LEU A 97 2.97 -0.93 5.03
C LEU A 97 3.47 -0.51 3.65
N LEU A 98 2.70 0.33 2.96
CA LEU A 98 3.03 0.88 1.65
C LEU A 98 2.76 2.38 1.59
N LEU A 99 3.59 3.10 0.82
CA LEU A 99 3.33 4.51 0.53
C LEU A 99 2.15 4.63 -0.44
N ALA A 100 1.13 5.39 -0.06
CA ALA A 100 -0.06 5.54 -0.87
C ALA A 100 -0.61 6.98 -0.84
N CYS A 101 -1.17 7.43 -1.95
CA CYS A 101 -1.97 8.65 -1.95
C CYS A 101 -3.36 8.40 -1.34
N SER A 102 -3.95 9.44 -0.74
CA SER A 102 -5.29 9.43 -0.14
C SER A 102 -6.38 8.92 -1.11
N THR A 103 -6.20 9.13 -2.41
CA THR A 103 -7.12 8.57 -3.43
C THR A 103 -7.08 7.04 -3.45
N CYS A 104 -5.89 6.43 -3.44
CA CYS A 104 -5.78 4.97 -3.45
C CYS A 104 -6.16 4.38 -2.08
N ASN A 105 -5.61 4.94 -0.99
CA ASN A 105 -5.81 4.46 0.37
C ASN A 105 -7.22 4.76 0.89
N THR A 106 -7.56 6.03 1.08
CA THR A 106 -8.78 6.46 1.79
C THR A 106 -10.04 6.46 0.92
N ARG A 107 -9.93 6.69 -0.39
CA ARG A 107 -11.11 6.78 -1.26
C ARG A 107 -11.49 5.46 -1.91
N TYR A 108 -10.54 4.78 -2.55
CA TYR A 108 -10.78 3.55 -3.31
C TYR A 108 -10.63 2.30 -2.44
N LYS A 109 -9.41 1.94 -2.00
CA LYS A 109 -9.17 0.68 -1.29
C LYS A 109 -9.88 0.61 0.05
N ARG A 110 -9.66 1.57 0.96
CA ARG A 110 -10.16 1.54 2.34
C ARG A 110 -9.89 0.16 2.98
N ASP A 111 -10.95 -0.50 3.41
CA ASP A 111 -10.95 -1.84 4.00
C ASP A 111 -11.28 -2.96 2.99
N ALA A 112 -11.38 -2.65 1.68
CA ALA A 112 -11.72 -3.58 0.61
C ALA A 112 -10.55 -4.51 0.23
N TYR A 113 -9.95 -5.14 1.23
CA TYR A 113 -9.02 -6.25 1.04
C TYR A 113 -9.80 -7.53 0.80
N GLU A 114 -9.44 -8.23 -0.27
CA GLU A 114 -10.00 -9.53 -0.63
C GLU A 114 -8.91 -10.61 -0.54
N SER A 115 -9.22 -11.72 0.13
CA SER A 115 -8.41 -12.93 0.15
C SER A 115 -9.05 -14.00 -0.72
N ASP A 116 -8.24 -14.92 -1.24
CA ASP A 116 -8.71 -16.08 -1.99
C ASP A 116 -9.37 -17.18 -1.10
N GLY A 117 -9.41 -16.95 0.22
CA GLY A 117 -9.93 -17.91 1.20
C GLY A 117 -8.86 -18.85 1.78
N LEU A 118 -7.62 -18.76 1.28
CA LEU A 118 -6.43 -19.39 1.84
C LEU A 118 -5.56 -18.30 2.50
N VAL A 119 -4.28 -18.24 2.14
CA VAL A 119 -3.31 -17.26 2.64
C VAL A 119 -3.10 -16.13 1.61
N GLY A 120 -3.65 -16.27 0.40
CA GLY A 120 -3.38 -15.38 -0.73
C GLY A 120 -4.25 -14.12 -0.75
N SER A 121 -3.64 -12.99 -1.04
CA SER A 121 -4.38 -11.77 -1.40
C SER A 121 -4.85 -11.84 -2.86
N LEU A 122 -6.05 -11.33 -3.14
CA LEU A 122 -6.52 -11.04 -4.50
C LEU A 122 -6.13 -9.62 -4.96
N LEU A 123 -5.35 -8.88 -4.18
CA LEU A 123 -4.77 -7.60 -4.60
C LEU A 123 -3.28 -7.76 -4.85
N VAL A 124 -2.74 -7.09 -5.87
CA VAL A 124 -1.30 -7.08 -6.15
C VAL A 124 -0.57 -6.29 -5.05
N ASP A 125 0.40 -6.95 -4.41
CA ASP A 125 1.37 -6.32 -3.52
C ASP A 125 2.66 -6.06 -4.30
N PRO A 126 2.96 -4.82 -4.73
CA PRO A 126 4.15 -4.52 -5.53
C PRO A 126 5.46 -4.80 -4.80
N THR A 127 5.43 -5.11 -3.51
CA THR A 127 6.60 -5.44 -2.69
C THR A 127 6.79 -6.94 -2.46
N GLY A 128 5.75 -7.74 -2.74
CA GLY A 128 5.74 -9.20 -2.55
C GLY A 128 5.78 -9.99 -3.85
N GLU A 129 5.37 -9.39 -4.97
CA GLU A 129 5.33 -10.04 -6.28
C GLU A 129 5.64 -9.04 -7.42
N ASP A 130 5.70 -9.52 -8.67
CA ASP A 130 5.87 -8.65 -9.83
C ASP A 130 4.50 -8.19 -10.36
N PRO A 131 4.17 -6.89 -10.33
CA PRO A 131 2.90 -6.41 -10.88
C PRO A 131 2.71 -6.69 -12.36
N PHE A 132 3.79 -6.88 -13.13
CA PHE A 132 3.69 -7.19 -14.56
C PHE A 132 3.20 -8.61 -14.85
N ASP A 133 3.17 -9.49 -13.86
CA ASP A 133 2.50 -10.80 -13.96
C ASP A 133 0.96 -10.66 -13.93
N HIS A 134 0.45 -9.45 -13.67
CA HIS A 134 -0.96 -9.21 -13.39
C HIS A 134 -1.56 -8.01 -14.12
N LEU A 135 -0.75 -6.99 -14.38
CA LEU A 135 -1.17 -5.69 -14.89
C LEU A 135 -0.26 -5.27 -16.04
N ASP A 136 -0.86 -4.87 -17.16
CA ASP A 136 -0.17 -4.26 -18.28
C ASP A 136 -0.62 -2.80 -18.43
N LEU A 137 0.31 -1.84 -18.43
CA LEU A 137 -0.03 -0.42 -18.61
C LEU A 137 0.20 -0.03 -20.07
N GLN A 138 -0.89 0.20 -20.80
CA GLN A 138 -0.82 0.79 -22.13
C GLN A 138 -0.56 2.30 -22.00
N LEU A 139 0.65 2.75 -22.31
CA LEU A 139 1.11 4.11 -22.06
C LEU A 139 0.37 5.16 -22.91
N GLU A 140 0.00 4.83 -24.14
CA GLU A 140 -0.68 5.75 -25.07
C GLU A 140 -2.09 6.12 -24.61
N SER A 141 -2.78 5.20 -23.92
CA SER A 141 -4.11 5.42 -23.36
C SER A 141 -4.09 5.69 -21.84
N GLY A 142 -2.98 5.36 -21.20
CA GLY A 142 -2.84 5.33 -19.75
C GLY A 142 -3.70 4.27 -19.07
N ILE A 143 -4.29 3.31 -19.80
CA ILE A 143 -5.18 2.29 -19.23
C ILE A 143 -4.37 1.09 -18.73
N TYR A 144 -4.68 0.60 -17.53
CA TYR A 144 -4.22 -0.70 -17.08
C TYR A 144 -5.11 -1.80 -17.67
N HIS A 145 -4.52 -2.77 -18.34
CA HIS A 145 -5.15 -4.01 -18.75
C HIS A 145 -4.79 -5.12 -17.78
N VAL A 146 -5.64 -6.14 -17.72
CA VAL A 146 -5.40 -7.35 -16.94
C VAL A 146 -4.61 -8.32 -17.80
N VAL A 147 -3.50 -8.82 -17.26
CA VAL A 147 -2.78 -9.94 -17.90
C VAL A 147 -3.70 -11.16 -17.93
N GLU A 148 -3.76 -11.86 -19.07
CA GLU A 148 -4.69 -12.97 -19.29
C GLU A 148 -4.67 -13.99 -18.14
N GLY A 149 -5.85 -14.34 -17.62
CA GLY A 149 -6.00 -15.26 -16.50
C GLY A 149 -5.76 -14.66 -15.10
N SER A 150 -5.29 -13.41 -14.99
CA SER A 150 -5.00 -12.79 -13.69
C SER A 150 -6.24 -12.23 -12.98
N LYS A 151 -6.87 -13.06 -12.15
CA LYS A 151 -7.94 -12.60 -11.22
C LYS A 151 -7.45 -11.47 -10.31
N LYS A 152 -6.18 -11.54 -9.90
CA LYS A 152 -5.52 -10.56 -9.01
C LYS A 152 -5.38 -9.20 -9.68
N GLY A 153 -5.01 -9.18 -10.96
CA GLY A 153 -4.94 -7.97 -11.78
C GLY A 153 -6.29 -7.27 -11.88
N GLN A 154 -7.35 -8.02 -12.21
CA GLN A 154 -8.70 -7.49 -12.30
C GLN A 154 -9.15 -6.85 -10.98
N ARG A 155 -9.03 -7.59 -9.87
CA ARG A 155 -9.41 -7.08 -8.54
C ARG A 155 -8.61 -5.86 -8.13
N THR A 156 -7.32 -5.81 -8.46
CA THR A 156 -6.46 -4.66 -8.18
C THR A 156 -6.91 -3.41 -8.94
N ILE A 157 -7.24 -3.53 -10.23
CA ILE A 157 -7.75 -2.41 -11.02
C ILE A 157 -9.05 -1.86 -10.42
N ASP A 158 -9.95 -2.76 -10.02
CA ASP A 158 -11.26 -2.39 -9.48
C ASP A 158 -11.16 -1.75 -8.09
N VAL A 159 -10.48 -2.41 -7.16
CA VAL A 159 -10.35 -1.98 -5.75
C VAL A 159 -9.57 -0.68 -5.62
N TYR A 160 -8.46 -0.54 -6.35
CA TYR A 160 -7.71 0.71 -6.34
C TYR A 160 -8.29 1.75 -7.30
N GLY A 161 -9.30 1.42 -8.11
CA GLY A 161 -9.91 2.31 -9.10
C GLY A 161 -8.92 2.80 -10.16
N LEU A 162 -7.94 1.97 -10.56
CA LEU A 162 -6.80 2.40 -11.37
C LEU A 162 -7.21 3.05 -12.70
N ASN A 163 -8.32 2.60 -13.28
CA ASN A 163 -8.88 3.10 -14.54
C ASN A 163 -10.12 4.00 -14.37
N LYS A 164 -10.41 4.47 -13.15
CA LYS A 164 -11.55 5.34 -12.90
C LYS A 164 -11.19 6.81 -13.13
N GLU A 165 -12.21 7.59 -13.50
CA GLU A 165 -12.16 9.05 -13.62
C GLU A 165 -11.03 9.53 -14.56
N LYS A 166 -10.26 10.54 -14.14
CA LYS A 166 -9.22 11.20 -14.94
C LYS A 166 -7.87 10.48 -14.88
N ARG A 167 -7.80 9.31 -14.26
CA ARG A 167 -6.52 8.63 -13.95
C ARG A 167 -5.83 8.07 -15.18
N PRO A 168 -6.54 7.43 -16.14
CA PRO A 168 -5.94 7.08 -17.42
C PRO A 168 -5.40 8.32 -18.15
N GLN A 169 -6.19 9.39 -18.25
CA GLN A 169 -5.78 10.63 -18.93
C GLN A 169 -4.58 11.29 -18.25
N ALA A 170 -4.48 11.21 -16.91
CA ALA A 170 -3.31 11.73 -16.19
C ALA A 170 -2.03 10.97 -16.56
N ARG A 171 -2.10 9.64 -16.69
CA ARG A 171 -0.96 8.81 -17.11
C ARG A 171 -0.60 9.02 -18.58
N GLU A 172 -1.60 9.06 -19.46
CA GLU A 172 -1.43 9.40 -20.88
C GLU A 172 -0.72 10.74 -21.06
N ARG A 173 -1.16 11.78 -20.33
CA ARG A 173 -0.53 13.11 -20.38
C ARG A 173 0.90 13.10 -19.86
N ALA A 174 1.15 12.41 -18.74
CA ALA A 174 2.50 12.27 -18.20
C ALA A 174 3.45 11.58 -19.21
N TRP A 175 2.97 10.53 -19.89
CA TRP A 175 3.73 9.84 -20.93
C TRP A 175 4.04 10.76 -22.12
N ARG A 176 3.04 11.48 -22.65
CA ARG A 176 3.25 12.42 -23.77
C ARG A 176 4.29 13.51 -23.44
N ASN A 177 4.30 13.99 -22.20
CA ASN A 177 5.25 15.01 -21.76
C ASN A 177 6.69 14.49 -21.59
N LEU A 178 6.90 13.17 -21.53
CA LEU A 178 8.24 12.56 -21.48
C LEU A 178 8.82 12.30 -22.87
N GLY A 179 7.97 12.23 -23.90
CA GLY A 179 8.34 11.91 -25.29
C GLY A 179 8.44 13.11 -26.23
N GLY A 180 8.30 14.33 -25.72
CA GLY A 180 8.50 15.59 -26.46
C GLY A 180 9.68 16.37 -25.91
#